data_AF-A0A453N999-F1
#
_entry.id   AF-A0A453N999-F1
#
_cell.length_a   1.000
_cell.length_b   1.000
_cell.length_c   1.000
_cell.angle_alpha   90.00
_cell.angle_beta   90.00
_cell.angle_gamma   90.00
#
_symmetry.space_group_name_H-M   'P 1'
#
loop_
_entity.id
_entity.type
_entity.pdbx_description
1 polymer ?
#
loop_
_entity_poly.entity_id
_entity_poly.type
_entity_poly.pdbx_seq_one_letter_code
_entity_poly.pdbx_strand_id
1 'polypeptide(L)'
;SSHIVGKISEWIDLDSEDEQLRLDSELTLKQEIAWATHLSLQACVIPPPKRSTCANYARVVNNILQGLTNMQLWLRIPLEKSESMDEDHDKVNNNNPTSETVDSWEWWNSFRLLCEHSSQLYVALDILSSLPSMNSLGRWFGEPVRAAILQTDAFLTNARGYPCLSKRHQTLLTGFFNHSVQVIISGRSNHNVSQVSEGVLSRDENHTEDTPTQHALSPYLDYMAYLYQRMDPLPEQERFEINYRDFLQSPLQ
;
A
#
# COMPACT_ATOMS: atom_id res chain seq x y z
N SER A 1 10.82 18.28 -2.87
CA SER A 1 9.70 17.99 -1.95
C SER A 1 9.79 16.52 -1.55
N SER A 2 10.35 16.19 -0.39
CA SER A 2 10.65 14.79 0.02
C SER A 2 9.58 14.14 0.92
N HIS A 3 8.53 14.88 1.28
CA HIS A 3 7.53 14.44 2.27
C HIS A 3 6.11 14.34 1.73
N ILE A 4 5.90 14.63 0.45
CA ILE A 4 4.58 14.66 -0.17
C ILE A 4 4.54 13.65 -1.30
N VAL A 5 3.57 12.75 -1.23
CA VAL A 5 3.22 11.81 -2.29
C VAL A 5 1.88 12.27 -2.88
N GLY A 6 1.82 12.43 -4.20
CA GLY A 6 0.57 12.80 -4.87
C GLY A 6 -0.45 11.68 -4.75
N LYS A 7 -1.73 12.03 -4.60
CA LYS A 7 -2.82 11.05 -4.68
C LYS A 7 -3.72 11.45 -5.84
N ILE A 8 -3.80 10.58 -6.83
CA ILE A 8 -4.67 10.78 -7.98
C ILE A 8 -6.14 10.56 -7.58
N SER A 9 -7.03 11.30 -8.24
CA SER A 9 -8.47 11.26 -7.99
C SER A 9 -9.07 9.85 -8.17
N GLU A 10 -9.82 9.38 -7.17
CA GLU A 10 -10.43 8.03 -7.12
C GLU A 10 -11.57 7.84 -8.15
N TRP A 11 -12.14 8.94 -8.67
CA TRP A 11 -13.25 8.87 -9.63
C TRP A 11 -12.79 8.47 -11.03
N ILE A 12 -11.51 8.65 -11.36
CA ILE A 12 -10.92 8.32 -12.67
C ILE A 12 -11.23 6.85 -13.00
N ASP A 13 -11.79 6.62 -14.19
CA ASP A 13 -12.09 5.30 -14.73
C ASP A 13 -11.82 5.29 -16.25
N LEU A 14 -10.62 4.85 -16.60
CA LEU A 14 -10.16 4.82 -17.99
C LEU A 14 -10.74 3.65 -18.79
N ASP A 15 -11.27 2.63 -18.12
CA ASP A 15 -11.89 1.47 -18.75
C ASP A 15 -13.43 1.51 -18.61
N SER A 16 -14.00 2.69 -18.32
CA SER A 16 -15.45 2.91 -18.29
C SER A 16 -16.10 2.59 -19.65
N GLU A 17 -17.33 2.08 -19.63
CA GLU A 17 -18.14 1.91 -20.84
C GLU A 17 -18.59 3.26 -21.42
N ASP A 18 -18.78 4.26 -20.56
CA ASP A 18 -19.10 5.64 -20.96
C ASP A 18 -17.87 6.33 -21.57
N GLU A 19 -17.98 6.69 -22.84
CA GLU A 19 -16.92 7.36 -23.61
C GLU A 19 -16.54 8.72 -23.02
N GLN A 20 -17.52 9.50 -22.57
CA GLN A 20 -17.23 10.82 -22.00
C GLN A 20 -16.42 10.66 -20.72
N LEU A 21 -16.83 9.73 -19.84
CA LEU A 21 -16.10 9.44 -18.60
C LEU A 21 -14.67 8.95 -18.89
N ARG A 22 -14.47 8.11 -19.91
CA ARG A 22 -13.10 7.68 -20.31
C ARG A 22 -12.24 8.85 -20.75
N LEU A 23 -12.77 9.72 -21.60
CA LEU A 23 -12.04 10.88 -22.13
C LEU A 23 -11.71 11.88 -21.02
N ASP A 24 -12.67 12.18 -20.16
CA ASP A 24 -12.49 13.07 -19.01
C ASP A 24 -11.50 12.49 -17.99
N SER A 25 -11.55 11.18 -17.78
CA SER A 25 -10.59 10.44 -16.95
C SER A 25 -9.17 10.51 -17.52
N GLU A 26 -9.00 10.34 -18.83
CA GLU A 26 -7.68 10.43 -19.50
C GLU A 26 -7.11 11.84 -19.43
N LEU A 27 -7.96 12.85 -19.68
CA LEU A 27 -7.57 14.25 -19.58
C LEU A 27 -7.15 14.61 -18.14
N THR A 28 -7.98 14.24 -17.17
CA THR A 28 -7.72 14.54 -15.75
C THR A 28 -6.48 13.84 -15.24
N LEU A 29 -6.27 12.55 -15.55
CA LEU A 29 -5.08 11.82 -15.12
C LEU A 29 -3.81 12.50 -15.63
N LYS A 30 -3.77 12.86 -16.91
CA LYS A 30 -2.62 13.56 -17.49
C LYS A 30 -2.40 14.92 -16.83
N GLN A 31 -3.47 15.65 -16.55
CA GLN A 31 -3.40 16.94 -15.89
C GLN A 31 -2.86 16.83 -14.46
N GLU A 32 -3.37 15.91 -13.65
CA GLU A 32 -2.93 15.70 -12.26
C GLU A 32 -1.47 15.25 -12.20
N ILE A 33 -1.04 14.38 -13.12
CA ILE A 33 0.35 13.94 -13.22
C ILE A 33 1.27 15.08 -13.70
N ALA A 34 0.85 15.88 -14.66
CA ALA A 34 1.60 17.05 -15.11
C ALA A 34 1.77 18.06 -13.96
N TRP A 35 0.71 18.26 -13.16
CA TRP A 35 0.75 19.11 -11.98
C TRP A 35 1.71 18.57 -10.90
N ALA A 36 1.64 17.28 -10.60
CA ALA A 36 2.57 16.63 -9.67
C ALA A 36 4.04 16.73 -10.13
N THR A 37 4.28 16.57 -11.43
CA THR A 37 5.59 16.75 -12.05
C THR A 37 6.07 18.20 -11.92
N HIS A 38 5.19 19.18 -12.16
CA HIS A 38 5.50 20.60 -11.97
C HIS A 38 5.89 20.93 -10.52
N LEU A 39 5.23 20.31 -9.54
CA LEU A 39 5.55 20.41 -8.12
C LEU A 39 6.78 19.57 -7.71
N SER A 40 7.41 18.86 -8.65
CA SER A 40 8.56 17.99 -8.42
C SER A 40 8.31 16.96 -7.31
N LEU A 41 7.14 16.33 -7.33
CA LEU A 41 6.83 15.19 -6.45
C LEU A 41 7.68 13.98 -6.87
N GLN A 42 8.11 13.21 -5.89
CA GLN A 42 8.90 11.99 -6.14
C GLN A 42 8.01 10.80 -6.51
N ALA A 43 6.75 10.81 -6.06
CA ALA A 43 5.82 9.73 -6.33
C ALA A 43 4.37 10.22 -6.39
N CYS A 44 3.56 9.52 -7.17
CA CYS A 44 2.10 9.61 -7.17
C CYS A 44 1.47 8.24 -7.00
N VAL A 45 0.52 8.14 -6.09
CA VAL A 45 -0.35 6.98 -5.92
C VAL A 45 -1.50 7.08 -6.90
N ILE A 46 -1.64 6.08 -7.76
CA ILE A 46 -2.71 5.98 -8.77
C ILE A 46 -3.78 4.99 -8.31
N PRO A 47 -5.07 5.21 -8.63
CA PRO A 47 -6.18 4.42 -8.09
C PRO A 47 -6.11 2.96 -8.57
N PRO A 48 -6.75 2.03 -7.82
CA PRO A 48 -6.80 0.65 -8.24
C PRO A 48 -7.61 0.49 -9.54
N PRO A 49 -7.28 -0.50 -10.39
CA PRO A 49 -8.13 -0.85 -11.51
C PRO A 49 -9.54 -1.23 -11.01
N LYS A 50 -10.58 -0.66 -11.63
CA LYS A 50 -11.99 -0.91 -11.23
C LYS A 50 -12.58 -2.19 -11.85
N ARG A 51 -11.87 -2.78 -12.80
CA ARG A 51 -12.31 -3.91 -13.64
C ARG A 51 -11.15 -4.88 -13.82
N SER A 52 -11.47 -6.15 -14.10
CA SER A 52 -10.47 -7.19 -14.38
C SER A 52 -9.67 -6.89 -15.64
N THR A 53 -10.33 -6.35 -16.68
CA THR A 53 -9.67 -5.82 -17.87
C THR A 53 -9.38 -4.33 -17.68
N CYS A 54 -8.10 -3.98 -17.64
CA CYS A 54 -7.61 -2.62 -17.42
C CYS A 54 -6.65 -2.14 -18.52
N ALA A 55 -6.93 -2.56 -19.76
CA ALA A 55 -6.02 -2.36 -20.89
C ALA A 55 -5.89 -0.89 -21.28
N ASN A 56 -6.98 -0.11 -21.24
CA ASN A 56 -6.89 1.31 -21.55
C ASN A 56 -6.20 2.07 -20.40
N TYR A 57 -6.47 1.69 -19.14
CA TYR A 57 -5.73 2.25 -18.01
C TYR A 57 -4.23 2.00 -18.15
N ALA A 58 -3.80 0.77 -18.37
CA ALA A 58 -2.39 0.43 -18.56
C ALA A 58 -1.78 1.15 -19.76
N ARG A 59 -2.50 1.27 -20.89
CA ARG A 59 -2.03 2.02 -22.07
C ARG A 59 -1.75 3.48 -21.74
N VAL A 60 -2.68 4.17 -21.06
CA VAL A 60 -2.52 5.58 -20.70
C VAL A 60 -1.37 5.76 -19.71
N VAL A 61 -1.28 4.88 -18.70
CA VAL A 61 -0.20 4.91 -17.71
C VAL A 61 1.16 4.62 -18.35
N ASN A 62 1.25 3.66 -19.27
CA ASN A 62 2.48 3.37 -20.01
C ASN A 62 2.97 4.59 -20.80
N ASN A 63 2.06 5.28 -21.50
CA ASN A 63 2.38 6.52 -22.22
C ASN A 63 2.89 7.62 -21.26
N ILE A 64 2.26 7.77 -20.09
CA ILE A 64 2.72 8.69 -19.06
C ILE A 64 4.13 8.31 -18.58
N LEU A 65 4.37 7.04 -18.25
CA LEU A 65 5.64 6.53 -17.76
C LEU A 65 6.80 6.79 -18.74
N GLN A 66 6.56 6.67 -20.05
CA GLN A 66 7.57 6.99 -21.07
C GLN A 66 8.02 8.45 -21.05
N GLY A 67 7.19 9.37 -20.55
CA GLY A 67 7.51 10.79 -20.39
C GLY A 67 8.06 11.18 -19.02
N LEU A 68 8.04 10.28 -18.03
CA LEU A 68 8.53 10.57 -16.69
C LEU A 68 10.04 10.36 -16.59
N THR A 69 10.73 11.27 -15.91
CA THR A 69 12.19 11.16 -15.68
C THR A 69 12.51 10.63 -14.29
N ASN A 70 11.94 11.26 -13.24
CA ASN A 70 12.30 10.96 -11.85
C ASN A 70 11.09 10.63 -10.95
N MET A 71 9.86 10.89 -11.41
CA MET A 71 8.66 10.63 -10.61
C MET A 71 8.22 9.18 -10.77
N GLN A 72 7.91 8.53 -9.66
CA GLN A 72 7.41 7.16 -9.62
C GLN A 72 5.87 7.13 -9.58
N LEU A 73 5.27 6.11 -10.18
CA LEU A 73 3.84 5.83 -10.05
C LEU A 73 3.64 4.59 -9.19
N TRP A 74 2.82 4.70 -8.16
CA TRP A 74 2.49 3.60 -7.25
C TRP A 74 1.06 3.18 -7.51
N LEU A 75 0.88 2.05 -8.20
CA LEU A 75 -0.45 1.49 -8.46
C LEU A 75 -1.01 0.89 -7.18
N ARG A 76 -2.16 1.39 -6.74
CA ARG A 76 -2.88 0.77 -5.62
C ARG A 76 -3.43 -0.57 -6.06
N ILE A 77 -3.17 -1.61 -5.27
CA ILE A 77 -3.74 -2.93 -5.47
C ILE A 77 -4.30 -3.42 -4.13
N PRO A 78 -5.60 -3.76 -4.04
CA PRO A 78 -6.16 -4.30 -2.83
C PRO A 78 -5.65 -5.73 -2.61
N LEU A 79 -5.21 -6.02 -1.39
CA LEU A 79 -4.75 -7.35 -1.03
C LEU A 79 -5.95 -8.22 -0.62
N GLU A 80 -6.69 -8.70 -1.61
CA GLU A 80 -7.92 -9.44 -1.38
C GLU A 80 -7.67 -10.94 -1.19
N LYS A 81 -8.60 -11.59 -0.49
CA LYS A 81 -8.61 -13.04 -0.37
C LYS A 81 -9.22 -13.62 -1.66
N SER A 82 -8.43 -14.32 -2.47
CA SER A 82 -8.98 -15.20 -3.49
C SER A 82 -9.73 -16.35 -2.80
N GLU A 83 -11.06 -16.33 -2.82
CA GLU A 83 -11.84 -17.47 -2.34
C GLU A 83 -11.74 -18.61 -3.35
N SER A 84 -10.88 -19.61 -3.08
CA SER A 84 -11.06 -21.05 -3.40
C SER A 84 -9.72 -21.77 -3.46
N MET A 85 -9.42 -22.56 -2.42
CA MET A 85 -8.53 -23.74 -2.49
C MET A 85 -8.80 -24.71 -1.31
N ASP A 86 -9.47 -24.26 -0.23
CA ASP A 86 -9.68 -25.04 0.99
C ASP A 86 -11.17 -25.40 1.28
N GLU A 87 -12.00 -25.59 0.26
CA GLU A 87 -13.31 -26.21 0.45
C GLU A 87 -13.31 -27.60 -0.17
N ASP A 88 -13.59 -28.59 0.68
CA ASP A 88 -13.65 -30.01 0.42
C ASP A 88 -14.22 -30.36 -0.97
N HIS A 89 -13.62 -31.40 -1.54
CA HIS A 89 -13.90 -32.01 -2.83
C HIS A 89 -15.29 -32.70 -2.92
N ASP A 90 -16.32 -32.16 -2.28
CA ASP A 90 -17.69 -32.68 -2.24
C ASP A 90 -18.71 -31.53 -2.20
N LYS A 91 -18.95 -30.88 -3.34
CA LYS A 91 -20.27 -30.30 -3.68
C LYS A 91 -20.42 -30.16 -5.19
N VAL A 92 -21.09 -31.17 -5.72
CA VAL A 92 -21.68 -31.28 -7.04
C VAL A 92 -22.55 -30.04 -7.37
N ASN A 93 -22.25 -29.42 -8.52
CA ASN A 93 -23.18 -28.71 -9.41
C ASN A 93 -23.69 -27.32 -8.98
N ASN A 94 -22.94 -26.27 -9.35
CA ASN A 94 -23.51 -24.98 -9.74
C ASN A 94 -22.63 -24.35 -10.84
N ASN A 95 -22.98 -24.63 -12.09
CA ASN A 95 -22.40 -24.01 -13.28
C ASN A 95 -22.83 -22.54 -13.43
N ASN A 96 -22.23 -21.64 -12.65
CA ASN A 96 -22.18 -20.21 -12.98
C ASN A 96 -20.75 -19.87 -13.44
N PRO A 97 -20.49 -19.66 -14.75
CA PRO A 97 -19.14 -19.43 -15.27
C PRO A 97 -18.69 -17.96 -15.13
N THR A 98 -19.20 -17.21 -14.16
CA THR A 98 -19.10 -15.73 -14.15
C THR A 98 -18.54 -15.10 -12.88
N SER A 99 -17.94 -15.87 -11.99
CA SER A 99 -17.22 -15.29 -10.85
C SER A 99 -15.86 -15.95 -10.67
N GLU A 100 -15.04 -15.93 -11.72
CA GLU A 100 -13.59 -16.02 -11.54
C GLU A 100 -13.18 -14.79 -10.75
N THR A 101 -13.02 -14.97 -9.43
CA THR A 101 -12.42 -13.97 -8.55
C THR A 101 -10.96 -13.85 -8.96
N VAL A 102 -10.70 -13.00 -9.95
CA VAL A 102 -9.35 -12.76 -10.45
C VAL A 102 -8.51 -12.26 -9.29
N ASP A 103 -7.44 -12.99 -9.02
CA ASP A 103 -6.57 -12.74 -7.89
C ASP A 103 -5.82 -11.41 -8.07
N SER A 104 -5.68 -10.66 -6.98
CA SER A 104 -5.10 -9.31 -7.00
C SER A 104 -3.68 -9.26 -7.58
N TRP A 105 -2.92 -10.35 -7.42
CA TRP A 105 -1.60 -10.46 -8.04
C TRP A 105 -1.67 -10.59 -9.57
N GLU A 106 -2.68 -11.28 -10.11
CA GLU A 106 -2.88 -11.41 -11.56
C GLU A 106 -3.25 -10.08 -12.21
N TRP A 107 -4.01 -9.22 -11.50
CA TRP A 107 -4.26 -7.85 -11.92
C TRP A 107 -2.97 -7.06 -12.06
N TRP A 108 -2.12 -7.10 -11.04
CA TRP A 108 -0.80 -6.46 -11.09
C TRP A 108 0.07 -7.02 -12.22
N ASN A 109 0.14 -8.35 -12.35
CA ASN A 109 0.93 -9.01 -13.40
C ASN A 109 0.46 -8.59 -14.81
N SER A 110 -0.84 -8.56 -15.04
CA SER A 110 -1.41 -8.12 -16.32
C SER A 110 -1.09 -6.64 -16.60
N PHE A 111 -1.23 -5.80 -15.58
CA PHE A 111 -0.99 -4.36 -15.70
C PHE A 111 0.49 -4.05 -15.98
N ARG A 112 1.43 -4.64 -15.23
CA ARG A 112 2.87 -4.41 -15.42
C ARG A 112 3.36 -4.92 -16.79
N LEU A 113 2.76 -6.00 -17.31
CA LEU A 113 3.08 -6.54 -18.64
C LEU A 113 2.67 -5.55 -19.73
N LEU A 114 1.48 -4.95 -19.62
CA LEU A 114 1.01 -3.91 -20.54
C LEU A 114 1.79 -2.59 -20.42
N CYS A 115 2.43 -2.36 -19.28
CA CYS A 115 3.36 -1.25 -19.04
C CYS A 115 4.84 -1.63 -19.28
N GLU A 116 5.11 -2.74 -19.96
CA GLU A 116 6.45 -3.18 -20.38
C GLU A 116 7.48 -3.25 -19.23
N HIS A 117 7.04 -3.57 -18.00
CA HIS A 117 7.89 -3.61 -16.81
C HIS A 117 8.67 -2.30 -16.55
N SER A 118 8.03 -1.15 -16.77
CA SER A 118 8.63 0.15 -16.45
C SER A 118 9.20 0.21 -15.04
N SER A 119 10.46 0.66 -14.91
CA SER A 119 11.18 0.78 -13.63
C SER A 119 10.67 1.93 -12.73
N GLN A 120 9.75 2.74 -13.24
CA GLN A 120 9.07 3.81 -12.50
C GLN A 120 7.70 3.39 -11.99
N LEU A 121 7.22 2.19 -12.35
CA LEU A 121 5.96 1.64 -11.88
C LEU A 121 6.19 0.71 -10.68
N TYR A 122 5.52 1.01 -9.58
CA TYR A 122 5.61 0.27 -8.33
C TYR A 122 4.21 -0.05 -7.80
N VAL A 123 4.14 -0.90 -6.78
CA VAL A 123 2.89 -1.30 -6.12
C VAL A 123 2.73 -0.58 -4.78
N ALA A 124 1.53 -0.08 -4.53
CA ALA A 124 1.04 0.28 -3.20
C ALA A 124 -0.04 -0.72 -2.79
N LEU A 125 0.25 -1.61 -1.85
CA LEU A 125 -0.69 -2.66 -1.43
C LEU A 125 -1.65 -2.12 -0.37
N ASP A 126 -2.96 -2.19 -0.63
CA ASP A 126 -3.95 -1.94 0.42
C ASP A 126 -4.06 -3.18 1.30
N ILE A 127 -3.61 -3.05 2.54
CA ILE A 127 -3.70 -4.08 3.58
C ILE A 127 -5.04 -3.90 4.31
N LEU A 128 -5.96 -4.81 4.03
CA LEU A 128 -7.31 -4.84 4.58
C LEU A 128 -7.36 -5.66 5.88
N SER A 129 -8.53 -5.72 6.52
CA SER A 129 -8.74 -6.43 7.79
C SER A 129 -8.55 -7.95 7.71
N SER A 130 -8.65 -8.52 6.51
CA SER A 130 -8.40 -9.93 6.23
C SER A 130 -7.28 -10.08 5.21
N LEU A 131 -6.42 -11.09 5.40
CA LEU A 131 -5.28 -11.35 4.52
C LEU A 131 -5.49 -12.64 3.72
N PRO A 132 -5.00 -12.70 2.47
CA PRO A 132 -4.98 -13.92 1.68
C PRO A 132 -4.05 -14.99 2.27
N SER A 133 -4.02 -16.17 1.65
CA SER A 133 -3.14 -17.28 2.06
C SER A 133 -1.65 -16.89 2.01
N MET A 134 -0.82 -17.57 2.80
CA MET A 134 0.62 -17.28 2.84
C MET A 134 1.29 -17.47 1.48
N ASN A 135 0.85 -18.44 0.67
CA ASN A 135 1.35 -18.65 -0.69
C ASN A 135 1.03 -17.43 -1.59
N SER A 136 -0.18 -16.88 -1.47
CA SER A 136 -0.59 -15.69 -2.21
C SER A 136 0.21 -14.46 -1.78
N LEU A 137 0.45 -14.29 -0.48
CA LEU A 137 1.31 -13.24 0.07
C LEU A 137 2.75 -13.36 -0.40
N GLY A 138 3.27 -14.59 -0.47
CA GLY A 138 4.64 -14.89 -0.89
C GLY A 138 5.02 -14.28 -2.24
N ARG A 139 4.06 -14.23 -3.19
CA ARG A 139 4.29 -13.65 -4.52
C ARG A 139 4.67 -12.17 -4.46
N TRP A 140 4.09 -11.41 -3.52
CA TRP A 140 4.33 -9.97 -3.40
C TRP A 140 5.75 -9.61 -2.93
N PHE A 141 6.48 -10.53 -2.31
CA PHE A 141 7.87 -10.30 -1.90
C PHE A 141 8.85 -10.29 -3.07
N GLY A 142 8.46 -10.81 -4.24
CA GLY A 142 9.21 -10.69 -5.49
C GLY A 142 8.80 -9.49 -6.35
N GLU A 143 7.84 -8.68 -5.90
CA GLU A 143 7.28 -7.57 -6.67
C GLU A 143 7.83 -6.22 -6.17
N PRO A 144 7.84 -5.17 -7.01
CA PRO A 144 8.33 -3.85 -6.65
C PRO A 144 7.32 -3.09 -5.76
N VAL A 145 7.07 -3.59 -4.55
CA VAL A 145 6.21 -2.94 -3.55
C VAL A 145 6.95 -1.79 -2.90
N ARG A 146 6.37 -0.58 -2.94
CA ARG A 146 6.93 0.63 -2.29
C ARG A 146 6.16 1.06 -1.07
N ALA A 147 4.86 0.79 -1.04
CA ALA A 147 4.02 1.15 0.08
C ALA A 147 3.06 0.03 0.47
N ALA A 148 2.80 -0.07 1.77
CA ALA A 148 1.75 -0.84 2.39
C ALA A 148 0.76 0.13 3.03
N ILE A 149 -0.42 0.26 2.45
CA ILE A 149 -1.49 1.15 2.92
C ILE A 149 -2.37 0.35 3.89
N LEU A 150 -2.21 0.58 5.19
CA LEU A 150 -3.04 -0.01 6.22
C LEU A 150 -4.27 0.85 6.48
N GLN A 151 -5.44 0.25 6.32
CA GLN A 151 -6.68 0.86 6.74
C GLN A 151 -6.85 0.73 8.27
N THR A 152 -7.41 1.76 8.91
CA THR A 152 -7.60 1.81 10.37
C THR A 152 -8.56 0.75 10.91
N ASP A 153 -9.39 0.16 10.04
CA ASP A 153 -10.29 -0.97 10.33
C ASP A 153 -9.58 -2.33 10.38
N ALA A 154 -8.35 -2.45 9.86
CA ALA A 154 -7.53 -3.65 9.98
C ALA A 154 -6.92 -3.82 11.38
N PHE A 155 -6.95 -2.76 12.20
CA PHE A 155 -6.45 -2.79 13.57
C PHE A 155 -7.52 -3.34 14.52
N LEU A 156 -7.07 -4.27 15.35
CA LEU A 156 -7.79 -4.78 16.51
C LEU A 156 -7.57 -3.86 17.71
N THR A 157 -8.43 -3.97 18.71
CA THR A 157 -8.25 -3.26 19.98
C THR A 157 -7.69 -4.21 21.03
N ASN A 158 -6.59 -3.82 21.69
CA ASN A 158 -6.05 -4.59 22.80
C ASN A 158 -6.86 -4.36 24.10
N ALA A 159 -6.56 -5.12 25.15
CA ALA A 159 -7.24 -5.00 26.45
C ALA A 159 -7.11 -3.61 27.11
N ARG A 160 -6.14 -2.79 26.68
CA ARG A 160 -5.90 -1.43 27.16
C ARG A 160 -6.52 -0.35 26.24
N GLY A 161 -7.25 -0.74 25.20
CA GLY A 161 -7.88 0.20 24.26
C GLY A 161 -6.98 0.73 23.14
N TYR A 162 -5.74 0.26 23.01
CA TYR A 162 -4.81 0.67 21.96
C TYR A 162 -4.96 -0.18 20.70
N PRO A 163 -4.71 0.40 19.50
CA PRO A 163 -4.70 -0.35 18.26
C PRO A 163 -3.57 -1.38 18.25
N CYS A 164 -3.86 -2.60 17.81
CA CYS A 164 -2.91 -3.67 17.59
C CYS A 164 -3.26 -4.47 16.34
N LEU A 165 -2.29 -5.21 15.80
CA LEU A 165 -2.51 -6.04 14.60
C LEU A 165 -2.50 -7.52 14.96
N SER A 166 -3.20 -8.34 14.18
CA SER A 166 -3.11 -9.79 14.32
C SER A 166 -1.70 -10.31 14.02
N LYS A 167 -1.32 -11.49 14.53
CA LYS A 167 0.00 -12.09 14.27
C LYS A 167 0.32 -12.19 12.78
N ARG A 168 -0.68 -12.52 11.94
CA ARG A 168 -0.50 -12.62 10.47
C ARG A 168 -0.13 -11.27 9.84
N HIS A 169 -0.79 -10.19 10.26
CA HIS A 169 -0.46 -8.83 9.81
C HIS A 169 0.92 -8.39 10.30
N GLN A 170 1.26 -8.71 11.56
CA GLN A 170 2.60 -8.45 12.09
C GLN A 170 3.67 -9.13 11.25
N THR A 171 3.53 -10.43 10.94
CA THR A 171 4.46 -11.17 10.09
C THR A 171 4.61 -10.55 8.70
N LEU A 172 3.50 -10.17 8.06
CA LEU A 172 3.52 -9.50 6.76
C LEU A 172 4.30 -8.17 6.81
N LEU A 173 3.98 -7.32 7.79
CA LEU A 173 4.64 -6.03 7.97
C LEU A 173 6.12 -6.15 8.33
N THR A 174 6.49 -7.08 9.20
CA THR A 174 7.90 -7.37 9.50
C THR A 174 8.66 -7.76 8.24
N GLY A 175 8.05 -8.59 7.38
CA GLY A 175 8.60 -8.89 6.05
C GLY A 175 8.79 -7.62 5.23
N PHE A 176 7.76 -6.80 5.11
CA PHE A 176 7.83 -5.54 4.35
C PHE A 176 8.87 -4.53 4.89
N PHE A 177 9.09 -4.48 6.20
CA PHE A 177 10.17 -3.67 6.78
C PHE A 177 11.56 -4.13 6.33
N ASN A 178 11.79 -5.44 6.19
CA ASN A 178 13.05 -5.97 5.66
C ASN A 178 13.29 -5.60 4.18
N HIS A 179 12.22 -5.28 3.45
CA HIS A 179 12.25 -4.82 2.06
C HIS A 179 12.12 -3.29 1.92
N SER A 180 12.27 -2.53 3.02
CA SER A 180 12.18 -1.06 3.03
C SER A 180 10.87 -0.50 2.45
N VAL A 181 9.77 -1.25 2.58
CA VAL A 181 8.43 -0.80 2.18
C VAL A 181 7.93 0.24 3.17
N GLN A 182 7.39 1.35 2.64
CA GLN A 182 6.81 2.41 3.47
C GLN A 182 5.43 2.01 3.97
N VAL A 183 5.10 2.35 5.22
CA VAL A 183 3.76 2.14 5.75
C VAL A 183 2.96 3.43 5.69
N ILE A 184 1.77 3.38 5.09
CA ILE A 184 0.82 4.49 5.03
C ILE A 184 -0.40 4.10 5.86
N ILE A 185 -0.77 4.92 6.85
CA ILE A 185 -2.01 4.71 7.62
C ILE A 185 -3.12 5.52 6.96
N SER A 186 -4.22 4.86 6.60
CA SER A 186 -5.37 5.46 5.92
C SER A 186 -6.65 5.20 6.71
N GLY A 187 -7.56 6.18 6.72
CA GLY A 187 -8.87 6.05 7.33
C GLY A 187 -9.09 6.97 8.54
N ARG A 188 -10.24 6.79 9.20
CA ARG A 188 -10.63 7.55 10.39
C ARG A 188 -10.12 6.84 11.64
N SER A 189 -9.82 7.61 12.69
CA SER A 189 -9.44 7.01 13.96
C SER A 189 -10.64 6.30 14.58
N ASN A 190 -10.52 4.98 14.74
CA ASN A 190 -11.52 4.13 15.40
C ASN A 190 -11.21 3.94 16.89
N HIS A 191 -10.04 4.41 17.34
CA HIS A 191 -9.55 4.25 18.71
C HIS A 191 -9.45 5.61 19.37
N ASN A 192 -10.36 5.88 20.31
CA ASN A 192 -10.26 7.05 21.15
C ASN A 192 -9.35 6.71 22.35
N VAL A 193 -8.04 6.73 22.11
CA VAL A 193 -7.06 6.68 23.19
C VAL A 193 -7.06 8.06 23.84
N SER A 194 -8.07 8.31 24.67
CA SER A 194 -7.98 9.39 25.64
C SER A 194 -6.76 9.07 26.49
N GLN A 195 -5.75 9.94 26.48
CA GLN A 195 -4.68 9.85 27.46
C GLN A 195 -5.38 9.90 28.82
N VAL A 196 -5.56 8.74 29.45
CA VAL A 196 -5.81 8.69 30.88
C VAL A 196 -4.52 9.25 31.45
N SER A 197 -4.54 10.54 31.78
CA SER A 197 -3.51 11.16 32.58
C SER A 197 -3.49 10.42 33.91
N GLU A 198 -2.74 9.32 33.97
CA GLU A 198 -2.32 8.72 35.23
C GLU A 198 -1.46 9.75 35.95
N GLY A 199 -2.12 10.54 36.81
CA GLY A 199 -1.54 11.17 37.98
C GLY A 199 -0.69 12.41 37.76
N VAL A 200 -1.33 13.58 37.61
CA VAL A 200 -0.87 14.80 38.29
C VAL A 200 -2.10 15.63 38.67
N LEU A 201 -2.64 15.41 39.88
CA LEU A 201 -3.39 16.44 40.60
C LEU A 201 -2.38 17.44 41.16
N SER A 202 -1.97 18.39 40.33
CA SER A 202 -1.49 19.68 40.82
C SER A 202 -2.11 20.76 39.94
N ARG A 203 -3.18 21.32 40.51
CA ARG A 203 -3.75 22.59 40.14
C ARG A 203 -2.64 23.64 40.24
N ASP A 204 -2.09 24.05 39.10
CA ASP A 204 -1.57 25.39 38.92
C ASP A 204 -2.02 25.90 37.55
N GLU A 205 -2.92 26.87 37.62
CA GLU A 205 -3.33 27.70 36.49
C GLU A 205 -2.16 28.64 36.21
N ASN A 206 -1.37 28.38 35.17
CA ASN A 206 -0.72 29.35 34.29
C ASN A 206 0.24 28.63 33.34
N HIS A 207 0.30 29.10 32.09
CA HIS A 207 1.05 28.58 30.93
C HIS A 207 0.24 27.66 30.00
N THR A 208 -0.59 28.28 29.14
CA THR A 208 -1.00 27.72 27.86
C THR A 208 0.23 27.69 26.94
N GLU A 209 1.11 26.71 27.11
CA GLU A 209 2.01 26.29 26.04
C GLU A 209 1.24 25.35 25.11
N ASP A 210 1.42 25.55 23.80
CA ASP A 210 0.86 24.74 22.72
C ASP A 210 1.17 23.26 22.95
N THR A 211 0.29 22.54 23.64
CA THR A 211 0.33 21.08 23.63
C THR A 211 0.12 20.68 22.17
N PRO A 212 1.08 20.02 21.52
CA PRO A 212 0.94 19.65 20.12
C PRO A 212 -0.32 18.80 20.02
N THR A 213 -1.32 19.28 19.29
CA THR A 213 -2.54 18.52 19.02
C THR A 213 -2.13 17.23 18.35
N GLN A 214 -2.03 16.16 19.14
CA GLN A 214 -1.55 14.87 18.68
C GLN A 214 -2.52 14.38 17.62
N HIS A 215 -2.00 14.06 16.44
CA HIS A 215 -2.83 13.63 15.31
C HIS A 215 -3.65 12.41 15.71
N ALA A 216 -4.92 12.31 15.30
CA ALA A 216 -5.83 11.24 15.72
C ALA A 216 -5.34 9.83 15.34
N LEU A 217 -4.43 9.72 14.37
CA LEU A 217 -3.81 8.47 13.93
C LEU A 217 -2.46 8.17 14.61
N SER A 218 -1.99 9.02 15.53
CA SER A 218 -0.68 8.82 16.21
C SER A 218 -0.58 7.46 16.91
N PRO A 219 -1.61 6.96 17.63
CA PRO A 219 -1.52 5.64 18.27
C PRO A 219 -1.24 4.49 17.30
N TYR A 220 -1.69 4.61 16.04
CA TYR A 220 -1.42 3.63 14.99
C TYR A 220 0.04 3.69 14.53
N LEU A 221 0.58 4.90 14.36
CA LEU A 221 1.99 5.11 14.04
C LEU A 221 2.91 4.65 15.17
N ASP A 222 2.56 4.93 16.42
CA ASP A 222 3.30 4.47 17.60
C ASP A 222 3.36 2.94 17.65
N TYR A 223 2.24 2.26 17.32
CA TYR A 223 2.21 0.81 17.23
C TYR A 223 3.07 0.28 16.07
N MET A 224 3.11 0.96 14.92
CA MET A 224 4.02 0.60 13.81
C MET A 224 5.49 0.78 14.19
N ALA A 225 5.83 1.88 14.86
CA ALA A 225 7.18 2.12 15.39
C ALA A 225 7.57 1.05 16.42
N TYR A 226 6.66 0.70 17.32
CA TYR A 226 6.85 -0.40 18.26
C TYR A 226 7.11 -1.74 17.57
N LEU A 227 6.35 -2.07 16.52
CA LEU A 227 6.54 -3.30 15.76
C LEU A 227 7.92 -3.33 15.09
N TYR A 228 8.34 -2.21 14.48
CA TYR A 228 9.66 -2.09 13.86
C TYR A 228 10.80 -2.20 14.89
N GLN A 229 10.70 -1.52 16.03
CA GLN A 229 11.71 -1.55 17.10
C GLN A 229 11.87 -2.94 17.74
N ARG A 230 10.85 -3.79 17.65
CA ARG A 230 10.90 -5.17 18.15
C ARG A 230 11.50 -6.16 17.18
N MET A 231 11.81 -5.75 15.95
CA MET A 231 12.52 -6.60 15.01
C MET A 231 13.94 -6.86 15.51
N ASP A 232 14.40 -8.08 15.33
CA ASP A 232 15.79 -8.41 15.63
C ASP A 232 16.71 -7.56 14.75
N PRO A 233 17.83 -7.04 15.29
CA PRO A 233 18.79 -6.31 14.50
C PRO A 233 19.35 -7.19 13.38
N LEU A 234 19.57 -6.62 12.20
CA LEU A 234 20.17 -7.34 11.08
C LEU A 234 21.51 -7.96 11.50
N PRO A 235 21.76 -9.26 11.19
CA PRO A 235 23.05 -9.91 11.40
C PRO A 235 24.20 -9.15 10.71
N GLU A 236 25.43 -9.33 11.18
CA GLU A 236 26.61 -8.66 10.63
C GLU A 236 26.78 -8.90 9.11
N GLN A 237 26.57 -10.15 8.68
CA GLN A 237 26.60 -10.52 7.26
C GLN A 237 25.58 -9.72 6.45
N GLU A 238 24.33 -9.66 6.89
CA GLU A 238 23.27 -8.93 6.19
C GLU A 238 23.53 -7.41 6.17
N ARG A 239 24.15 -6.85 7.22
CA ARG A 239 24.55 -5.45 7.23
C ARG A 239 25.61 -5.13 6.19
N PHE A 240 26.54 -6.06 5.95
CA PHE A 240 27.54 -5.92 4.89
C PHE A 240 26.90 -6.03 3.50
N GLU A 241 25.98 -6.99 3.33
CA GLU A 241 25.31 -7.28 2.06
C GLU A 241 24.19 -6.31 1.70
N ILE A 242 23.70 -5.49 2.63
CA ILE A 242 22.52 -4.65 2.43
C ILE A 242 22.62 -3.73 1.21
N ASN A 243 23.82 -3.19 0.94
CA ASN A 243 24.09 -2.31 -0.20
C ASN A 243 24.24 -3.06 -1.53
N TYR A 244 24.35 -4.39 -1.47
CA TYR A 244 24.49 -5.28 -2.61
C TYR A 244 23.19 -6.03 -2.92
N ARG A 245 22.13 -5.87 -2.12
CA ARG A 245 20.82 -6.45 -2.40
C ARG A 245 20.33 -5.93 -3.76
N ASP A 246 19.95 -6.87 -4.61
CA ASP A 246 19.48 -6.62 -5.99
C ASP A 246 20.48 -5.84 -6.87
N PHE A 247 21.76 -5.84 -6.51
CA PHE A 247 22.83 -5.24 -7.32
C PHE A 247 23.58 -6.31 -8.12
N LEU A 248 23.42 -6.29 -9.45
CA LEU A 248 24.07 -7.25 -10.34
C LEU A 248 25.58 -6.97 -10.45
N GLN A 249 26.40 -8.01 -10.26
CA GLN A 249 27.86 -7.95 -10.37
C GLN A 249 28.39 -9.04 -11.32
N SER A 250 29.43 -8.71 -12.08
CA SER A 250 30.17 -9.72 -12.84
C SER A 250 30.98 -10.61 -11.90
N PRO A 251 31.00 -11.94 -12.08
CA PRO A 251 31.85 -12.84 -11.30
C PRO A 251 33.33 -12.47 -11.44
N LEU A 252 34.10 -12.59 -10.35
CA LEU A 252 35.54 -12.46 -10.37
C LEU A 252 36.14 -13.58 -11.24
N GLN A 253 37.11 -13.23 -12.09
CA GLN A 253 37.82 -14.16 -12.96
C GLN A 253 39.08 -14.71 -12.29
#